data_AF-A0A088BB20-F1
#
_entry.id   AF-A0A088BB20-F1
#
_cell.length_a   1.000
_cell.length_b   1.000
_cell.length_c   1.000
_cell.angle_alpha   90.00
_cell.angle_beta   90.00
_cell.angle_gamma   90.00
#
_symmetry.space_group_name_H-M   'P 1'
#
loop_
_entity.id
_entity.type
_entity.pdbx_description
1 polymer ?
#
loop_
_entity_poly.entity_id
_entity_poly.type
_entity_poly.pdbx_seq_one_letter_code
_entity_poly.pdbx_strand_id
1 'polypeptide(L)' 'VWGGFSVNNATLNRFFSLHYLLPFVLSALAVMHMITLHQHGSSNPLGVSSNADKLPMHPYY' A
#
# COMPACT_ATOMS: atom_id res chain seq x y z
N VAL A 1 -22.23 2.07 -11.66
CA VAL A 1 -21.04 1.25 -12.01
C VAL A 1 -21.15 0.66 -13.41
N TRP A 2 -22.22 -0.11 -13.71
CA TRP A 2 -22.31 -0.90 -14.96
C TRP A 2 -22.56 -0.12 -16.26
N GLY A 3 -23.11 1.09 -16.21
CA GLY A 3 -23.41 1.85 -17.44
C GLY A 3 -24.61 1.29 -18.23
N GLY A 4 -25.50 0.58 -17.55
CA GLY A 4 -26.74 -0.02 -18.05
C GLY A 4 -27.48 -0.73 -16.90
N PHE A 5 -28.54 -1.47 -17.21
CA PHE A 5 -29.33 -2.22 -16.21
C PHE A 5 -28.69 -3.52 -15.74
N SER A 6 -27.71 -4.05 -16.48
CA SER A 6 -26.97 -5.26 -16.16
C SER A 6 -25.49 -5.12 -16.50
N VAL A 7 -24.67 -6.08 -16.06
CA VAL A 7 -23.26 -6.14 -16.43
C VAL A 7 -23.14 -6.41 -17.93
N ASN A 8 -22.41 -5.55 -18.64
CA ASN A 8 -22.23 -5.65 -20.08
C ASN A 8 -20.85 -5.13 -20.51
N ASN A 9 -20.65 -4.96 -21.82
CA ASN A 9 -19.38 -4.49 -22.40
C ASN A 9 -18.92 -3.12 -21.85
N ALA A 10 -19.85 -2.22 -21.53
CA ALA A 10 -19.50 -0.92 -20.95
C ALA A 10 -18.89 -1.08 -19.55
N THR A 11 -19.40 -2.02 -18.75
CA THR A 11 -18.80 -2.37 -17.45
C THR A 11 -17.39 -2.90 -17.60
N LEU A 12 -17.17 -3.87 -18.50
CA LEU A 12 -15.88 -4.54 -18.70
C LEU A 12 -14.78 -3.56 -19.10
N ASN A 13 -15.05 -2.66 -20.06
CA ASN A 13 -14.08 -1.65 -20.48
C ASN A 13 -13.69 -0.70 -19.34
N ARG A 14 -14.66 -0.27 -18.53
CA ARG A 14 -14.40 0.59 -17.36
C ARG A 14 -13.59 -0.14 -16.30
N PHE A 15 -13.91 -1.42 -16.05
CA PHE A 15 -13.16 -2.23 -15.09
C PHE A 15 -11.73 -2.47 -15.53
N PHE A 16 -11.49 -2.65 -16.83
CA PHE A 16 -10.13 -2.72 -17.36
C PHE A 16 -9.38 -1.41 -17.15
N SER A 17 -9.97 -0.25 -17.48
CA SER A 17 -9.34 1.07 -17.22
C SER A 17 -9.05 1.30 -15.74
N LEU A 18 -9.97 0.93 -14.85
CA LEU A 18 -9.76 1.01 -13.40
C LEU A 18 -8.67 0.04 -12.93
N HIS A 19 -8.68 -1.20 -13.41
CA HIS A 19 -7.66 -2.19 -13.07
C HIS A 19 -6.26 -1.76 -13.54
N TYR A 20 -6.16 -1.07 -14.68
CA TYR A 20 -4.89 -0.51 -15.13
C TYR A 20 -4.42 0.63 -14.21
N LEU A 21 -5.33 1.51 -13.80
CA LEU A 21 -5.00 2.68 -12.97
C LEU A 21 -4.68 2.32 -11.50
N LEU A 22 -5.45 1.42 -10.90
CA LEU A 22 -5.39 1.14 -9.46
C LEU A 22 -4.02 0.67 -8.95
N PRO A 23 -3.24 -0.17 -9.66
CA PRO A 23 -1.88 -0.53 -9.25
C PRO A 23 -0.96 0.67 -9.03
N PHE A 24 -1.10 1.74 -9.82
CA PHE A 24 -0.30 2.96 -9.65
C PHE A 24 -0.78 3.79 -8.45
N VAL A 25 -2.09 3.80 -8.18
CA VAL A 25 -2.62 4.40 -6.95
C VAL A 25 -2.14 3.63 -5.72
N LEU A 26 -2.13 2.30 -5.79
CA LEU A 26 -1.61 1.43 -4.73
C LEU A 26 -0.12 1.60 -4.50
N SER A 27 0.69 1.78 -5.56
CA SER A 27 2.12 2.04 -5.40
C SER A 27 2.37 3.39 -4.71
N ALA A 28 1.61 4.44 -5.06
CA ALA A 28 1.66 5.72 -4.35
C ALA A 28 1.25 5.60 -2.87
N LEU A 29 0.21 4.83 -2.58
CA LEU A 29 -0.21 4.53 -1.20
C LEU A 29 0.84 3.73 -0.43
N ALA A 30 1.52 2.77 -1.08
CA ALA A 30 2.60 2.01 -0.46
C ALA A 30 3.79 2.92 -0.11
N VAL A 31 4.17 3.85 -0.99
CA VAL A 31 5.22 4.85 -0.68
C VAL A 31 4.80 5.75 0.47
N MET A 32 3.57 6.28 0.47
CA MET A 32 3.05 7.09 1.58
C MET A 32 3.06 6.32 2.90
N HIS A 33 2.68 5.03 2.88
CA HIS A 33 2.75 4.15 4.04
C HIS A 33 4.18 3.97 4.55
N MET A 34 5.15 3.78 3.65
CA MET A 34 6.56 3.66 4.04
C MET A 34 7.10 4.97 4.64
N ILE A 35 6.68 6.13 4.14
CA ILE A 35 7.07 7.44 4.69
C ILE A 35 6.56 7.58 6.13
N THR A 36 5.30 7.26 6.39
CA THR A 36 4.72 7.39 7.74
C THR A 36 5.33 6.38 8.73
N LEU A 37 5.63 5.17 8.27
CA LEU A 37 6.38 4.19 9.05
C LEU A 37 7.80 4.71 9.36
N HIS A 38 8.48 5.31 8.39
CA HIS A 38 9.86 5.78 8.57
C HIS A 38 9.97 6.93 9.57
N GLN A 39 8.92 7.74 9.74
CA GLN A 39 8.91 8.83 10.73
C GLN A 39 9.00 8.34 12.19
N HIS A 40 8.38 7.20 12.51
CA HIS A 40 8.31 6.68 13.89
C HIS A 40 9.12 5.40 14.09
N GLY A 41 9.45 4.69 13.01
CA GLY A 41 10.09 3.38 13.02
C GLY A 41 9.12 2.23 13.29
N SER A 42 9.60 1.00 13.09
CA SER A 42 8.86 -0.22 13.40
C SER A 42 8.71 -0.43 14.91
N SER A 43 7.57 -0.98 15.31
CA SER A 43 7.39 -1.52 16.67
C SER A 43 8.15 -2.86 16.83
N ASN A 44 8.14 -3.42 18.05
CA ASN A 44 8.75 -4.71 18.36
C ASN A 44 7.78 -5.60 19.16
N PRO A 45 8.01 -6.93 19.24
CA PRO A 45 7.08 -7.87 19.87
C PRO A 45 6.78 -7.59 21.35
N LEU A 46 7.67 -6.88 22.06
CA LEU A 46 7.48 -6.52 23.46
C LEU A 46 6.62 -5.25 23.64
N GLY A 47 6.35 -4.51 22.56
CA GLY A 47 5.52 -3.29 22.59
C GLY A 47 6.15 -2.12 23.36
N VAL A 48 7.44 -2.20 23.71
CA VAL A 48 8.19 -1.14 24.40
C VAL A 48 9.08 -0.37 23.41
N SER A 49 9.71 0.73 23.83
CA SER A 49 10.62 1.48 22.95
C SER A 49 11.87 0.66 22.58
N SER A 50 12.19 0.55 21.29
CA SER A 50 13.42 -0.07 20.78
C SER A 50 14.59 0.92 20.64
N ASN A 51 14.45 2.18 21.08
CA ASN A 51 15.48 3.19 20.88
C ASN A 51 16.82 2.89 21.57
N ALA A 52 16.81 2.06 22.62
CA ALA A 52 18.03 1.66 23.32
C ALA A 52 18.86 0.60 22.56
N ASP A 53 18.24 -0.16 21.66
CA ASP A 53 18.87 -1.26 20.93
C ASP A 53 18.29 -1.36 19.51
N LYS A 54 18.94 -0.66 18.57
CA LYS A 54 18.59 -0.69 17.14
C LYS A 54 19.72 -1.32 16.34
N LEU A 55 19.35 -2.25 15.47
CA LEU A 55 20.23 -2.77 14.42
C LEU A 55 19.95 -2.03 13.09
N PRO A 56 20.97 -1.80 12.26
CA PRO A 56 20.75 -1.30 10.91
C PRO A 56 19.98 -2.32 10.07
N MET A 57 19.25 -1.86 9.04
CA MET A 57 18.53 -2.75 8.11
C MET A 57 19.53 -3.69 7.42
N HIS A 58 20.44 -3.16 6.61
CA HIS A 58 21.52 -3.97 6.03
C HIS A 58 22.69 -4.13 7.03
N PRO A 59 23.23 -5.34 7.28
CA PRO A 59 22.94 -6.64 6.63
C PRO A 59 21.94 -7.55 7.37
N TYR A 60 21.31 -7.08 8.44
CA TYR A 60 20.55 -7.94 9.35
C TYR A 60 19.14 -8.29 8.84
N TYR A 61 18.51 -7.39 8.08
CA TYR A 61 17.17 -7.47 7.50
C TYR A 61 17.22 -7.15 6.00
#